data_AF-A0A813XPX2-F1
#
_entry.id   AF-A0A813XPX2-F1
#
_cell.length_a   1.000
_cell.length_b   1.000
_cell.length_c   1.000
_cell.angle_alpha   90.00
_cell.angle_beta   90.00
_cell.angle_gamma   90.00
#
_symmetry.space_group_name_H-M   'P 1'
#
loop_
_entity.id
_entity.type
_entity.pdbx_description
1 polymer ?
#
loop_
_entity_poly.entity_id
_entity_poly.type
_entity_poly.pdbx_seq_one_letter_code
_entity_poly.pdbx_strand_id
1 'polypeptide(L)'
;MFYGSQDDIGILKNVTSTKGTFDVIVDDGGHTMKQQITSLIYLLPKVQSGGIYVLEDLLTSYMGDFGGAYLRNTTTIQFIKRLFDDIQGSSPQKTTTLGNKIRSFEIADEICFFTVK
;
A
#
# COMPACT_ATOMS: atom_id res chain seq x y z
N MET A 1 21.01 -0.41 -8.23
CA MET A 1 19.92 0.54 -8.56
C MET A 1 18.96 -0.17 -9.49
N PHE A 2 17.66 0.01 -9.33
CA PHE A 2 16.63 -0.55 -10.20
C PHE A 2 15.88 0.60 -10.86
N TYR A 3 15.43 0.40 -12.09
CA TYR A 3 14.68 1.38 -12.86
C TYR A 3 13.40 0.73 -13.37
N GLY A 4 12.26 1.38 -13.16
CA GLY A 4 10.96 0.88 -13.58
C GLY A 4 9.82 1.54 -12.82
N SER A 5 8.59 1.15 -13.15
CA SER A 5 7.38 1.65 -12.48
C SER A 5 7.02 0.79 -11.27
N GLN A 6 6.50 1.41 -10.22
CA GLN A 6 6.01 0.70 -9.03
C GLN A 6 4.71 -0.08 -9.27
N ASP A 7 4.02 0.15 -10.39
CA ASP A 7 2.88 -0.69 -10.80
C ASP A 7 3.28 -1.86 -11.73
N ASP A 8 4.58 -1.99 -12.04
CA ASP A 8 5.12 -3.13 -12.77
C ASP A 8 5.58 -4.22 -11.80
N ILE A 9 4.72 -5.23 -11.64
CA ILE A 9 5.01 -6.40 -10.81
C ILE A 9 6.28 -7.15 -11.24
N GLY A 10 6.65 -7.11 -12.53
CA GLY A 10 7.89 -7.73 -13.02
C GLY A 10 9.12 -7.06 -12.43
N ILE A 11 9.13 -5.72 -12.39
CA ILE A 11 10.20 -4.94 -11.75
C ILE A 11 10.19 -5.16 -10.24
N LEU A 12 9.04 -5.08 -9.58
CA LEU A 12 8.95 -5.32 -8.13
C LEU A 12 9.41 -6.73 -7.73
N LYS A 13 9.10 -7.74 -8.56
CA LYS A 13 9.60 -9.11 -8.38
C LYS A 13 11.10 -9.18 -8.49
N ASN A 14 11.69 -8.53 -9.50
CA ASN A 14 13.15 -8.48 -9.65
C ASN A 14 13.85 -7.81 -8.45
N VAL A 15 13.29 -6.71 -7.96
CA VAL A 15 13.78 -6.00 -6.77
C VAL A 15 13.75 -6.93 -5.55
N THR A 16 12.59 -7.51 -5.26
CA THR A 16 12.37 -8.35 -4.07
C THR A 16 13.12 -9.69 -4.15
N SER A 17 13.30 -10.28 -5.34
CA SER A 17 14.12 -11.49 -5.49
C SER A 17 15.60 -11.21 -5.29
N THR A 18 16.07 -10.01 -5.62
CA THR A 18 17.48 -9.62 -5.50
C THR A 18 17.83 -9.12 -4.10
N LYS A 19 16.89 -8.43 -3.43
CA LYS A 19 17.12 -7.78 -2.13
C LYS A 19 16.56 -8.57 -0.94
N GLY A 20 15.61 -9.47 -1.18
CA GLY A 20 14.94 -10.21 -0.11
C GLY A 20 13.83 -9.38 0.54
N THR A 21 13.79 -9.41 1.86
CA THR A 21 12.83 -8.66 2.69
C THR A 21 13.41 -7.34 3.18
N PHE A 22 12.54 -6.45 3.63
CA PHE A 22 12.90 -5.08 4.03
C PHE A 22 12.45 -4.79 5.46
N ASP A 23 13.26 -4.07 6.23
CA ASP A 23 12.83 -3.55 7.53
C ASP A 23 11.86 -2.38 7.35
N VAL A 24 12.12 -1.55 6.32
CA VAL A 24 11.31 -0.39 5.96
C VAL A 24 11.13 -0.32 4.45
N ILE A 25 9.92 -0.01 4.00
CA ILE A 25 9.63 0.42 2.63
C ILE A 25 8.94 1.78 2.70
N VAL A 26 9.34 2.71 1.84
CA VAL A 26 8.68 4.01 1.65
C VAL A 26 8.16 4.09 0.23
N ASP A 27 6.86 4.36 0.10
CA ASP A 27 6.14 4.55 -1.15
C ASP A 27 5.83 6.03 -1.33
N ASP A 28 6.78 6.71 -1.97
CA ASP A 28 6.79 8.13 -2.32
C ASP A 28 7.14 8.23 -3.82
N GLY A 29 6.27 7.66 -4.64
CA GLY A 29 6.53 7.40 -6.06
C GLY A 29 5.71 8.25 -7.02
N GLY A 30 4.86 7.60 -7.83
CA GLY A 30 4.04 8.31 -8.84
C GLY A 30 2.64 8.71 -8.38
N HIS A 31 2.22 8.23 -7.20
CA HIS A 31 0.98 8.55 -6.49
C HIS A 31 -0.34 8.32 -7.25
N THR A 32 -0.33 7.69 -8.43
CA THR A 32 -1.59 7.27 -9.06
C THR A 32 -2.22 6.15 -8.23
N MET A 33 -3.56 6.08 -8.20
CA MET A 33 -4.26 5.07 -7.38
C MET A 33 -3.84 3.64 -7.72
N LYS A 34 -3.61 3.37 -9.02
CA LYS A 34 -3.11 2.07 -9.48
C LYS A 34 -1.72 1.80 -8.93
N GLN A 35 -0.81 2.77 -8.99
CA GLN A 35 0.56 2.63 -8.48
C GLN A 35 0.58 2.33 -6.98
N GLN A 36 0.00 3.19 -6.15
CA GLN A 36 -0.02 3.02 -4.70
C GLN A 36 -0.68 1.71 -4.27
N ILE A 37 -1.82 1.34 -4.87
CA ILE A 37 -2.52 0.10 -4.51
C ILE A 37 -1.70 -1.13 -4.96
N THR A 38 -1.09 -1.10 -6.14
CA THR A 38 -0.29 -2.22 -6.67
C THR A 38 0.97 -2.46 -5.85
N SER A 39 1.73 -1.39 -5.55
CA SER A 39 2.92 -1.47 -4.71
C SER A 39 2.56 -1.93 -3.30
N LEU A 40 1.54 -1.34 -2.67
CA LEU A 40 1.11 -1.71 -1.31
C LEU A 40 0.75 -3.21 -1.22
N ILE A 41 -0.06 -3.72 -2.15
CA ILE A 41 -0.45 -5.15 -2.18
C ILE A 41 0.76 -6.05 -2.35
N TYR A 42 1.71 -5.68 -3.21
CA TYR A 42 2.84 -6.54 -3.55
C TYR A 42 3.99 -6.48 -2.54
N LEU A 43 4.31 -5.29 -2.04
CA LEU A 43 5.51 -5.00 -1.28
C LEU A 43 5.29 -5.05 0.24
N LEU A 44 4.10 -4.75 0.77
CA LEU A 44 3.85 -4.86 2.21
C LEU A 44 4.14 -6.28 2.75
N PRO A 45 3.78 -7.38 2.07
CA PRO A 45 4.17 -8.72 2.50
C PRO A 45 5.68 -9.03 2.45
N LYS A 46 6.49 -8.12 1.87
CA LYS A 46 7.96 -8.21 1.81
C LYS A 46 8.64 -7.41 2.91
N VAL A 47 7.89 -6.66 3.70
CA VAL A 47 8.36 -6.04 4.94
C VAL A 47 8.43 -7.11 6.02
N GLN A 48 9.50 -7.10 6.82
CA GLN A 48 9.69 -8.05 7.91
C GLN A 48 8.66 -7.84 9.04
N SER A 49 8.44 -8.87 9.85
CA SER A 49 7.64 -8.74 11.08
C SER A 49 8.26 -7.67 11.99
N GLY A 50 7.44 -6.74 12.46
CA GLY A 50 7.89 -5.56 13.22
C GLY A 50 8.39 -4.39 12.36
N GLY A 51 8.56 -4.60 11.05
CA GLY A 51 8.93 -3.54 10.09
C GLY A 51 7.76 -2.64 9.71
N ILE A 52 8.07 -1.60 8.93
CA ILE A 52 7.11 -0.53 8.58
C ILE A 52 7.04 -0.34 7.05
N TYR A 53 5.81 -0.29 6.51
CA TYR A 53 5.54 0.26 5.18
C TYR A 53 5.01 1.68 5.35
N VAL A 54 5.62 2.66 4.70
CA VAL A 54 5.18 4.06 4.69
C VAL A 54 4.58 4.36 3.33
N LEU A 55 3.41 4.98 3.31
CA LEU A 55 2.70 5.40 2.10
C LEU A 55 2.44 6.90 2.18
N GLU A 56 3.03 7.67 1.29
CA GLU A 56 2.94 9.14 1.25
C GLU A 56 1.95 9.65 0.18
N ASP A 57 1.68 10.94 0.19
CA ASP A 57 0.79 11.69 -0.71
C ASP A 57 -0.63 11.14 -0.85
N LEU A 58 -1.29 10.88 0.27
CA LEU A 58 -2.67 10.39 0.30
C LEU A 58 -3.69 11.38 -0.30
N LEU A 59 -3.40 12.68 -0.37
CA LEU A 59 -4.28 13.69 -0.96
C LEU A 59 -4.61 13.40 -2.43
N THR A 60 -3.69 12.74 -3.15
CA THR A 60 -3.89 12.32 -4.54
C THR A 60 -5.09 11.40 -4.72
N SER A 61 -5.56 10.74 -3.65
CA SER A 61 -6.84 10.01 -3.63
C SER A 61 -8.06 10.87 -3.93
N TYR A 62 -7.94 12.19 -3.84
CA TYR A 62 -9.00 13.15 -4.10
C TYR A 62 -8.78 13.94 -5.40
N MET A 63 -7.66 13.74 -6.10
CA MET A 63 -7.27 14.49 -7.30
C MET A 63 -7.52 13.69 -8.57
N GLY A 64 -8.27 14.27 -9.51
CA GLY A 64 -8.68 13.60 -10.76
C GLY A 64 -7.50 13.08 -11.60
N ASP A 65 -6.41 13.85 -11.69
CA ASP A 65 -5.23 13.53 -12.51
C ASP A 65 -4.50 12.26 -12.05
N PHE A 66 -4.67 11.87 -10.78
CA PHE A 66 -4.08 10.66 -10.20
C PHE A 66 -5.06 9.48 -10.17
N GLY A 67 -6.26 9.65 -10.75
CA GLY A 67 -7.37 8.70 -10.67
C GLY A 67 -8.23 8.86 -9.40
N GLY A 68 -7.93 9.87 -8.59
CA GLY A 68 -8.64 10.23 -7.37
C GLY A 68 -10.03 10.82 -7.61
N ALA A 69 -10.87 10.77 -6.58
CA ALA A 69 -12.12 11.51 -6.44
C ALA A 69 -12.73 11.24 -5.06
N TYR A 70 -13.46 12.22 -4.51
CA TYR A 70 -14.18 12.05 -3.25
C TYR A 70 -15.14 10.84 -3.32
N LEU A 71 -15.02 9.94 -2.33
CA LEU A 71 -15.78 8.68 -2.21
C LEU A 71 -15.66 7.69 -3.38
N ARG A 72 -14.73 7.87 -4.32
CA ARG A 72 -14.51 6.89 -5.38
C ARG A 72 -13.86 5.62 -4.83
N ASN A 73 -14.53 4.48 -5.00
CA ASN A 73 -14.12 3.19 -4.42
C ASN A 73 -12.75 2.68 -4.89
N THR A 74 -12.26 3.13 -6.04
CA THR A 74 -10.97 2.72 -6.62
C THR A 74 -9.77 3.50 -6.09
N THR A 75 -9.97 4.41 -5.13
CA THR A 75 -8.91 5.25 -4.56
C THR A 75 -8.13 4.53 -3.48
N THR A 76 -6.89 4.97 -3.24
CA THR A 76 -6.01 4.45 -2.19
C THR A 76 -6.65 4.63 -0.81
N ILE A 77 -7.24 5.80 -0.50
CA ILE A 77 -7.96 5.99 0.77
C ILE A 77 -9.13 4.99 0.94
N GLN A 78 -9.92 4.73 -0.11
CA GLN A 78 -10.99 3.73 0.00
C GLN A 78 -10.44 2.31 0.14
N PHE A 79 -9.27 2.02 -0.45
CA PHE A 79 -8.58 0.76 -0.23
C PHE A 79 -8.10 0.60 1.22
N ILE A 80 -7.50 1.62 1.82
CA ILE A 80 -7.07 1.61 3.23
C ILE A 80 -8.27 1.41 4.17
N LYS A 81 -9.41 2.05 3.90
CA LYS A 81 -10.65 1.82 4.68
C LYS A 81 -11.11 0.37 4.63
N ARG A 82 -11.03 -0.28 3.46
CA ARG A 82 -11.33 -1.72 3.36
C ARG A 82 -10.31 -2.58 4.11
N LEU A 83 -9.03 -2.20 4.13
CA LEU A 83 -8.03 -2.89 4.94
C LEU A 83 -8.33 -2.77 6.43
N PHE A 84 -8.85 -1.64 6.90
CA PHE A 84 -9.35 -1.51 8.26
C PHE A 84 -10.46 -2.54 8.55
N ASP A 85 -11.45 -2.64 7.67
CA ASP A 85 -12.54 -3.61 7.81
C ASP A 85 -12.02 -5.07 7.79
N ASP A 86 -11.03 -5.36 6.93
CA ASP A 86 -10.37 -6.67 6.84
C ASP A 86 -9.65 -7.03 8.16
N ILE A 87 -8.98 -6.06 8.81
CA ILE A 87 -8.29 -6.26 10.10
C ILE A 87 -9.29 -6.53 11.24
N GLN A 88 -10.47 -5.90 11.22
CA GLN A 88 -11.52 -6.16 12.22
C GLN A 88 -12.26 -7.48 12.00
N GLY A 89 -12.05 -8.15 10.85
CA GLY A 89 -12.77 -9.39 10.50
C GLY A 89 -14.23 -9.16 10.10
N SER A 90 -14.64 -7.91 9.91
CA SER A 90 -16.02 -7.52 9.57
C SER A 90 -16.24 -7.31 8.07
N SER A 91 -15.21 -7.54 7.26
CA SER A 91 -15.27 -7.34 5.82
C SER A 91 -16.13 -8.41 5.14
N PRO A 92 -17.26 -8.04 4.50
CA PRO A 92 -18.15 -8.99 3.82
C PRO A 92 -17.53 -9.59 2.55
N GLN A 93 -16.45 -8.99 2.05
CA GLN A 93 -15.59 -9.51 0.99
C GLN A 93 -14.16 -9.43 1.51
N LYS A 94 -13.50 -10.54 1.86
CA LYS A 94 -12.06 -10.53 2.15
C LYS A 94 -11.31 -10.06 0.89
N THR A 95 -11.14 -8.75 0.75
CA THR A 95 -10.64 -8.16 -0.49
C THR A 95 -9.18 -8.52 -0.72
N THR A 96 -8.45 -8.83 0.36
CA THR A 96 -7.08 -9.34 0.33
C THR A 96 -6.78 -10.24 1.54
N THR A 97 -5.70 -11.03 1.48
CA THR A 97 -5.07 -11.63 2.67
C THR A 97 -4.18 -10.64 3.43
N LEU A 98 -4.11 -9.38 2.98
CA LEU A 98 -3.17 -8.37 3.46
C LEU A 98 -3.46 -7.94 4.89
N GLY A 99 -4.74 -7.86 5.28
CA GLY A 99 -5.14 -7.54 6.65
C GLY A 99 -4.50 -8.47 7.70
N ASN A 100 -4.25 -9.73 7.36
CA ASN A 100 -3.59 -10.69 8.26
C ASN A 100 -2.11 -10.35 8.51
N LYS A 101 -1.48 -9.57 7.62
CA LYS A 101 -0.09 -9.12 7.73
C LYS A 101 0.05 -7.78 8.45
N ILE A 102 -1.04 -7.06 8.68
CA ILE A 102 -0.99 -5.72 9.28
C ILE A 102 -1.26 -5.84 10.79
N ARG A 103 -0.36 -5.30 11.60
CA ARG A 103 -0.52 -5.20 13.06
C ARG A 103 -1.39 -4.02 13.41
N SER A 104 -1.05 -2.88 12.84
CA SER A 104 -1.67 -1.58 13.03
C SER A 104 -1.37 -0.75 11.80
N PHE A 105 -2.18 0.28 11.59
CA PHE A 105 -1.78 1.38 10.75
C PHE A 105 -2.10 2.71 11.47
N GLU A 106 -1.28 3.72 11.20
CA GLU A 106 -1.41 5.08 11.72
C GLU A 106 -1.53 6.01 10.51
N ILE A 107 -2.54 6.89 10.51
CA ILE A 107 -2.79 7.83 9.42
C ILE A 107 -2.60 9.24 9.98
N ALA A 108 -1.71 10.00 9.35
CA ALA A 108 -1.53 11.43 9.60
C ALA A 108 -1.80 12.22 8.30
N ASP A 109 -1.48 13.50 8.29
CA ASP A 109 -1.68 14.34 7.11
C ASP A 109 -0.84 13.82 5.93
N GLU A 110 -1.52 13.48 4.84
CA GLU A 110 -0.96 12.90 3.61
C GLU A 110 -0.15 11.60 3.74
N ILE A 111 -0.07 10.95 4.90
CA ILE A 111 0.80 9.79 5.14
C ILE A 111 0.10 8.67 5.93
N CYS A 112 0.43 7.41 5.61
CA CYS A 112 0.00 6.23 6.35
C CYS A 112 1.18 5.30 6.65
N PHE A 113 1.32 4.90 7.90
CA PHE A 113 2.29 3.91 8.37
C PHE A 113 1.59 2.58 8.62
N PHE A 114 2.07 1.49 8.02
CA PHE A 114 1.61 0.13 8.30
C PHE A 114 2.71 -0.63 9.06
N THR A 115 2.41 -1.04 10.29
CA THR A 115 3.29 -1.95 11.05
C THR A 115 2.96 -3.40 10.68
N VAL A 116 3.98 -4.19 10.32
CA VAL A 116 3.78 -5.56 9.80
C VAL A 116 3.91 -6.63 10.90
N LYS A 117 3.10 -7.70 10.81
CA LYS A 117 3.09 -8.89 11.68
C LYS A 117 3.93 -10.04 11.13
#